data_AF-A0A524GJ31-F1
#
_entry.id   AF-A0A524GJ31-F1
#
_cell.length_a   1.000
_cell.length_b   1.000
_cell.length_c   1.000
_cell.angle_alpha   90.00
_cell.angle_beta   90.00
_cell.angle_gamma   90.00
#
_symmetry.space_group_name_H-M   'P 1'
#
loop_
_entity.id
_entity.type
_entity.pdbx_description
1 polymer ?
#
loop_
_entity_poly.entity_id
_entity_poly.type
_entity_poly.pdbx_seq_one_letter_code
_entity_poly.pdbx_strand_id
1 'polypeptide(L)'
;MGLPDGVFNTLVEANCRACHQDQNIVNPGSIPDRHHLLVGATIPDPTASPDPIYGAPGGTYECLSCHQLVWNDTAFSYDFVSFRDCLLCHDQVAGEASVHHLTAAAMADDCKACHGPIDNPNDGHYVPTYDASLVTPQLKLGTGANGEGGCAFCHAAGTDTSTGQPITVYTNAKTHHSTGLVYLNKCYLCHDMTLPSESKLKIRQCENCHGVKSLHNIQVDSDANGIDPGAEDSYFGHIGNQDDCWGCHGFTAAAVPLSGPVVPDVNGLSAYTVTTGVDTAITVTGIAFTNSVQTPNGAVVLTSVVVLTGANGIETTLIPSAITESSMDVTIPTTMAQGNYALSAVKVNTVSNSVNLSIMPDVKITYASCLNGIVSITGSGFSQYVNATGSGTSVSLPDAMADCTVLT
;
A
#
# COMPACT_ATOMS: atom_id res chain seq x y z
N MET A 1 -11.29 -11.93 3.47
CA MET A 1 -10.52 -11.10 2.52
C MET A 1 -11.29 -9.80 2.31
N GLY A 2 -10.59 -8.69 2.01
CA GLY A 2 -11.10 -7.32 1.98
C GLY A 2 -12.39 -7.11 1.19
N LEU A 3 -13.01 -5.93 1.40
CA LEU A 3 -14.33 -5.46 0.92
C LEU A 3 -15.01 -6.44 -0.06
N PRO A 4 -16.14 -7.08 0.32
CA PRO A 4 -16.84 -7.95 -0.61
C PRO A 4 -17.16 -7.17 -1.87
N ASP A 5 -16.66 -7.68 -2.99
CA ASP A 5 -16.97 -7.25 -4.35
C ASP A 5 -18.47 -7.42 -4.60
N GLY A 6 -19.23 -6.48 -4.07
CA GLY A 6 -20.68 -6.45 -4.07
C GLY A 6 -21.19 -5.68 -5.27
N VAL A 7 -22.17 -6.26 -5.95
CA VAL A 7 -23.05 -5.53 -6.88
C VAL A 7 -24.30 -5.18 -6.09
N PHE A 8 -24.55 -3.88 -5.92
CA PHE A 8 -25.68 -3.34 -5.15
C PHE A 8 -26.87 -3.05 -6.06
N ASN A 9 -27.32 -4.07 -6.80
CA ASN A 9 -28.41 -3.95 -7.78
C ASN A 9 -29.71 -4.66 -7.34
N THR A 10 -29.69 -5.27 -6.16
CA THR A 10 -30.84 -5.90 -5.51
C THR A 10 -30.89 -5.59 -4.01
N LEU A 11 -30.45 -4.38 -3.62
CA LEU A 11 -30.56 -3.93 -2.24
C LEU A 11 -32.03 -3.94 -1.82
N VAL A 12 -32.30 -4.35 -0.59
CA VAL A 12 -33.56 -4.04 0.08
C VAL A 12 -33.37 -2.83 0.98
N GLU A 13 -34.48 -2.21 1.40
CA GLU A 13 -34.51 -1.06 2.30
C GLU A 13 -33.59 -1.21 3.51
N ALA A 14 -33.61 -2.39 4.15
CA ALA A 14 -32.79 -2.69 5.32
C ALA A 14 -31.28 -2.60 5.01
N ASN A 15 -30.85 -2.98 3.81
CA ASN A 15 -29.45 -2.82 3.39
C ASN A 15 -29.09 -1.34 3.20
N CYS A 16 -30.02 -0.53 2.68
CA CYS A 16 -29.80 0.90 2.52
C CYS A 16 -29.58 1.55 3.90
N ARG A 17 -30.42 1.21 4.90
CA ARG A 17 -30.25 1.72 6.28
C ARG A 17 -28.94 1.33 6.91
N ALA A 18 -28.45 0.11 6.67
CA ALA A 18 -27.20 -0.36 7.24
C ALA A 18 -26.02 0.56 6.91
N CYS A 19 -26.00 1.14 5.70
CA CYS A 19 -24.98 2.12 5.32
C CYS A 19 -25.38 3.55 5.70
N HIS A 20 -26.63 3.94 5.49
CA HIS A 20 -27.08 5.32 5.62
C HIS A 20 -27.30 5.77 7.08
N GLN A 21 -27.45 4.84 8.02
CA GLN A 21 -27.60 5.15 9.44
C GLN A 21 -26.34 4.90 10.26
N ASP A 22 -25.30 4.33 9.64
CA ASP A 22 -24.00 4.14 10.28
C ASP A 22 -23.21 5.47 10.26
N GLN A 23 -22.97 6.00 11.47
CA GLN A 23 -22.23 7.24 11.68
C GLN A 23 -20.79 7.20 11.16
N ASN A 24 -20.24 6.00 10.97
CA ASN A 24 -18.89 5.80 10.46
C ASN A 24 -18.85 5.78 8.92
N ILE A 25 -20.00 5.61 8.25
CA ILE A 25 -20.09 5.57 6.78
C ILE A 25 -20.61 6.91 6.24
N VAL A 26 -21.67 7.46 6.84
CA VAL A 26 -22.20 8.79 6.52
C VAL A 26 -22.74 9.46 7.78
N ASN A 27 -22.79 10.79 7.82
CA ASN A 27 -23.46 11.49 8.92
C ASN A 27 -24.99 11.21 8.86
N PRO A 28 -25.58 10.41 9.77
CA PRO A 28 -26.97 9.97 9.65
C PRO A 28 -27.97 11.09 9.84
N GLY A 29 -27.59 12.14 10.57
CA GLY A 29 -28.39 13.36 10.72
C GLY A 29 -28.56 14.12 9.40
N SER A 30 -27.63 13.94 8.46
CA SER A 30 -27.69 14.61 7.16
C SER A 30 -28.72 14.02 6.21
N ILE A 31 -29.19 12.78 6.40
CA ILE A 31 -30.08 12.12 5.43
C ILE A 31 -31.53 12.57 5.57
N PRO A 32 -32.14 12.61 6.77
CA PRO A 32 -33.45 13.21 6.95
C PRO A 32 -33.45 14.67 6.49
N ASP A 33 -32.41 15.43 6.85
CA ASP A 33 -32.28 16.83 6.49
C ASP A 33 -32.08 17.03 4.98
N ARG A 34 -31.31 16.16 4.31
CA ARG A 34 -31.15 16.20 2.84
C ARG A 34 -32.47 16.07 2.10
N HIS A 35 -33.44 15.32 2.64
CA HIS A 35 -34.77 15.21 2.04
C HIS A 35 -35.68 16.38 2.42
N HIS A 36 -35.62 16.86 3.67
CA HIS A 36 -36.37 18.06 4.07
C HIS A 36 -35.90 19.32 3.33
N LEU A 37 -34.62 19.40 2.96
CA LEU A 37 -34.07 20.48 2.13
C LEU A 37 -34.58 20.46 0.69
N LEU A 38 -35.24 19.38 0.25
CA LEU A 38 -35.90 19.34 -1.06
C LEU A 38 -37.27 20.01 -1.06
N VAL A 39 -37.87 20.32 0.10
CA VAL A 39 -39.17 21.00 0.15
C VAL A 39 -39.07 22.36 -0.58
N GLY A 40 -39.95 22.56 -1.56
CA GLY A 40 -39.93 23.73 -2.45
C GLY A 40 -39.13 23.54 -3.75
N ALA A 41 -38.39 22.46 -3.90
CA ALA A 41 -37.72 22.10 -5.16
C ALA A 41 -38.66 21.33 -6.11
N THR A 42 -38.40 21.40 -7.41
CA THR A 42 -39.14 20.63 -8.43
C THR A 42 -38.83 19.14 -8.31
N ILE A 43 -39.86 18.30 -8.39
CA ILE A 43 -39.75 16.84 -8.39
C ILE A 43 -39.20 16.39 -9.76
N PRO A 44 -38.01 15.77 -9.82
CA PRO A 44 -37.39 15.35 -11.09
C PRO A 44 -38.09 14.12 -11.69
N ASP A 45 -38.14 14.04 -13.02
CA ASP A 45 -38.56 12.86 -13.79
C ASP A 45 -37.38 11.86 -13.88
N PRO A 46 -37.54 10.55 -13.58
CA PRO A 46 -38.77 9.78 -13.35
C PRO A 46 -39.19 9.61 -11.88
N THR A 47 -38.59 10.36 -10.97
CA THR A 47 -38.79 10.19 -9.55
C THR A 47 -40.22 10.57 -9.16
N ALA A 48 -41.03 9.61 -8.74
CA ALA A 48 -42.31 9.88 -8.08
C ALA A 48 -42.07 10.05 -6.58
N SER A 49 -42.65 11.09 -6.00
CA SER A 49 -42.73 11.18 -4.54
C SER A 49 -43.74 10.12 -4.03
N PRO A 50 -43.60 9.60 -2.80
CA PRO A 50 -44.44 8.52 -2.27
C PRO A 50 -45.95 8.73 -2.37
N ASP A 51 -46.40 9.99 -2.34
CA ASP A 51 -47.81 10.32 -2.52
C ASP A 51 -48.16 10.53 -4.02
N PRO A 52 -48.96 9.65 -4.65
CA PRO A 52 -49.32 9.79 -6.05
C PRO A 52 -50.24 11.00 -6.35
N ILE A 53 -50.81 11.64 -5.32
CA ILE A 53 -51.67 12.83 -5.43
C ILE A 53 -50.81 14.11 -5.46
N TYR A 54 -49.76 14.16 -4.64
CA TYR A 54 -48.92 15.36 -4.46
C TYR A 54 -47.47 15.18 -4.98
N GLY A 55 -47.17 14.05 -5.60
CA GLY A 55 -45.81 13.58 -5.88
C GLY A 55 -45.45 13.36 -7.35
N ALA A 56 -46.23 13.87 -8.29
CA ALA A 56 -45.97 13.67 -9.71
C ALA A 56 -44.71 14.42 -10.19
N PRO A 57 -43.90 13.84 -11.10
CA PRO A 57 -42.79 14.54 -11.74
C PRO A 57 -43.20 15.90 -12.33
N GLY A 58 -42.35 16.91 -12.16
CA GLY A 58 -42.62 18.30 -12.55
C GLY A 58 -43.43 19.11 -11.53
N GLY A 59 -43.98 18.48 -10.49
CA GLY A 59 -44.54 19.15 -9.31
C GLY A 59 -43.46 19.73 -8.40
N THR A 60 -43.86 20.25 -7.24
CA THR A 60 -42.93 20.74 -6.20
C THR A 60 -42.99 19.79 -5.01
N TYR A 61 -41.85 19.46 -4.42
CA TYR A 61 -41.82 18.71 -3.16
C TYR A 61 -42.48 19.53 -2.05
N GLU A 62 -43.57 19.00 -1.50
CA GLU A 62 -44.23 19.51 -0.31
C GLU A 62 -44.12 18.49 0.83
N CYS A 63 -44.48 18.90 2.04
CA CYS A 63 -44.47 18.01 3.21
C CYS A 63 -45.26 16.73 2.94
N LEU A 64 -46.44 16.84 2.32
CA LEU A 64 -47.30 15.69 2.01
C LEU A 64 -46.93 14.97 0.71
N SER A 65 -46.03 15.52 -0.11
CA SER A 65 -45.47 14.75 -1.23
C SER A 65 -44.70 13.53 -0.71
N CYS A 66 -44.02 13.69 0.42
CA CYS A 66 -43.24 12.62 1.05
C CYS A 66 -44.02 11.95 2.19
N HIS A 67 -44.69 12.73 3.04
CA HIS A 67 -45.34 12.22 4.22
C HIS A 67 -46.81 11.85 3.99
N GLN A 68 -47.12 10.56 4.09
CA GLN A 68 -48.50 10.10 4.14
C GLN A 68 -49.06 10.21 5.57
N LEU A 69 -50.24 10.83 5.69
CA LEU A 69 -51.01 10.87 6.93
C LEU A 69 -52.14 9.84 6.86
N VAL A 70 -52.29 9.03 7.91
CA VAL A 70 -53.40 8.11 8.10
C VAL A 70 -54.17 8.46 9.36
N TRP A 71 -55.49 8.42 9.26
CA TRP A 71 -56.34 8.68 10.42
C TRP A 71 -56.28 7.51 11.40
N ASN A 72 -56.08 7.82 12.68
CA ASN A 72 -56.10 6.86 13.79
C ASN A 72 -57.35 7.09 14.65
N ASP A 73 -58.34 6.21 14.49
CA ASP A 73 -59.61 6.27 15.23
C ASP A 73 -59.46 6.09 16.74
N THR A 74 -58.38 5.47 17.22
CA THR A 74 -58.15 5.24 18.65
C THR A 74 -57.57 6.48 19.33
N ALA A 75 -56.68 7.19 18.64
CA ALA A 75 -56.08 8.42 19.13
C ALA A 75 -56.86 9.68 18.73
N PHE A 76 -57.83 9.56 17.81
CA PHE A 76 -58.54 10.68 17.17
C PHE A 76 -57.57 11.72 16.57
N SER A 77 -56.50 11.23 15.95
CA SER A 77 -55.44 12.04 15.33
C SER A 77 -55.02 11.50 13.97
N TYR A 78 -54.33 12.32 13.17
CA TYR A 78 -53.58 11.81 12.02
C TYR A 78 -52.19 11.37 12.47
N ASP A 79 -51.83 10.15 12.12
CA ASP A 79 -50.49 9.60 12.33
C ASP A 79 -49.72 9.59 11.02
N PHE A 80 -48.40 9.77 11.10
CA PHE A 80 -47.54 9.56 9.95
C PHE A 80 -47.40 8.07 9.66
N VAL A 81 -47.66 7.68 8.42
CA VAL A 81 -47.22 6.37 7.93
C VAL A 81 -45.69 6.39 7.92
N SER A 82 -45.05 5.38 8.47
CA SER A 82 -43.60 5.21 8.31
C SER A 82 -43.32 4.76 6.88
N PHE A 83 -42.91 5.69 6.02
CA PHE A 83 -42.74 5.45 4.57
C PHE A 83 -41.27 5.44 4.13
N ARG A 84 -40.30 5.37 5.04
CA ARG A 84 -38.87 5.50 4.68
C ARG A 84 -38.31 4.26 3.96
N ASP A 85 -39.02 3.72 2.98
CA ASP A 85 -38.42 2.86 1.98
C ASP A 85 -37.65 3.71 0.97
N CYS A 86 -36.32 3.67 1.07
CA CYS A 86 -35.42 4.42 0.20
C CYS A 86 -35.65 4.08 -1.28
N LEU A 87 -36.06 2.85 -1.57
CA LEU A 87 -36.22 2.34 -2.93
C LEU A 87 -37.49 2.84 -3.61
N LEU A 88 -38.37 3.53 -2.88
CA LEU A 88 -39.56 4.13 -3.45
C LEU A 88 -39.24 5.32 -4.37
N CYS A 89 -38.09 5.98 -4.14
CA CYS A 89 -37.61 7.11 -4.93
C CYS A 89 -36.19 6.88 -5.50
N HIS A 90 -35.41 5.96 -4.94
CA HIS A 90 -34.09 5.59 -5.45
C HIS A 90 -34.17 4.29 -6.24
N ASP A 91 -34.56 4.42 -7.51
CA ASP A 91 -34.65 3.28 -8.42
C ASP A 91 -33.30 2.61 -8.62
N GLN A 92 -33.25 1.31 -8.37
CA GLN A 92 -32.14 0.47 -8.76
C GLN A 92 -32.29 0.11 -10.24
N VAL A 93 -31.34 0.55 -11.06
CA VAL A 93 -31.33 0.18 -12.47
C VAL A 93 -30.84 -1.26 -12.61
N ALA A 94 -31.67 -2.10 -13.22
CA ALA A 94 -31.33 -3.50 -13.45
C ALA A 94 -30.01 -3.61 -14.24
N GLY A 95 -29.02 -4.27 -13.65
CA GLY A 95 -27.70 -4.46 -14.24
C GLY A 95 -26.66 -3.40 -13.87
N GLU A 96 -27.03 -2.32 -13.18
CA GLU A 96 -26.06 -1.34 -12.66
C GLU A 96 -25.59 -1.69 -11.26
N ALA A 97 -24.30 -1.54 -10.99
CA ALA A 97 -23.69 -2.00 -9.74
C ALA A 97 -24.03 -1.16 -8.51
N SER A 98 -24.56 0.06 -8.66
CA SER A 98 -24.98 0.92 -7.55
C SER A 98 -25.74 2.15 -8.05
N VAL A 99 -26.78 2.57 -7.32
CA VAL A 99 -27.47 3.86 -7.53
C VAL A 99 -26.61 5.08 -7.20
N HIS A 100 -25.44 4.88 -6.59
CA HIS A 100 -24.59 5.95 -6.06
C HIS A 100 -23.42 6.37 -6.97
N HIS A 101 -23.09 5.61 -8.01
CA HIS A 101 -22.01 5.99 -8.93
C HIS A 101 -22.38 7.11 -9.91
N LEU A 102 -23.64 7.57 -9.89
CA LEU A 102 -24.12 8.75 -10.63
C LEU A 102 -24.15 10.02 -9.77
N THR A 103 -23.68 9.96 -8.53
CA THR A 103 -23.64 11.12 -7.62
C THR A 103 -22.57 12.14 -8.03
N ALA A 104 -22.72 13.39 -7.60
CA ALA A 104 -21.74 14.44 -7.89
C ALA A 104 -20.32 14.10 -7.42
N ALA A 105 -20.16 13.40 -6.29
CA ALA A 105 -18.87 12.94 -5.79
C ALA A 105 -18.25 11.90 -6.73
N ALA A 106 -18.99 10.84 -7.10
CA ALA A 106 -18.52 9.84 -8.07
C ALA A 106 -18.23 10.47 -9.46
N MET A 107 -19.05 11.43 -9.89
CA MET A 107 -18.82 12.19 -11.12
C MET A 107 -17.58 13.09 -11.05
N ALA A 108 -17.12 13.45 -9.85
CA ALA A 108 -15.89 14.22 -9.62
C ALA A 108 -14.66 13.32 -9.35
N ASP A 109 -14.78 12.00 -9.52
CA ASP A 109 -13.73 11.03 -9.16
C ASP A 109 -13.39 11.02 -7.65
N ASP A 110 -14.32 11.45 -6.80
CA ASP A 110 -14.21 11.36 -5.34
C ASP A 110 -14.79 10.03 -4.83
N CYS A 111 -14.14 8.94 -5.23
CA CYS A 111 -14.52 7.57 -4.88
C CYS A 111 -14.39 7.31 -3.36
N LYS A 112 -13.38 7.90 -2.73
CA LYS A 112 -13.05 7.80 -1.31
C LYS A 112 -14.16 8.30 -0.40
N ALA A 113 -14.96 9.27 -0.86
CA ALA A 113 -16.14 9.75 -0.15
C ALA A 113 -17.16 8.64 0.18
N CYS A 114 -17.13 7.51 -0.54
CA CYS A 114 -18.06 6.39 -0.32
C CYS A 114 -17.35 5.04 -0.10
N HIS A 115 -16.14 4.85 -0.64
CA HIS A 115 -15.42 3.58 -0.61
C HIS A 115 -14.25 3.56 0.40
N GLY A 116 -14.11 4.57 1.25
CA GLY A 116 -13.27 4.55 2.46
C GLY A 116 -11.77 4.34 2.20
N PRO A 117 -11.20 3.14 2.43
CA PRO A 117 -9.75 2.88 2.35
C PRO A 117 -9.14 2.93 0.95
N ILE A 118 -9.91 3.23 -0.10
CA ILE A 118 -9.39 3.43 -1.45
C ILE A 118 -8.91 4.87 -1.67
N ASP A 119 -8.16 5.08 -2.75
CA ASP A 119 -7.68 6.39 -3.17
C ASP A 119 -8.57 6.99 -4.27
N ASN A 120 -8.49 8.32 -4.42
CA ASN A 120 -9.15 9.02 -5.51
C ASN A 120 -8.20 9.16 -6.71
N PRO A 121 -8.69 9.01 -7.95
CA PRO A 121 -7.91 9.35 -9.13
C PRO A 121 -7.33 10.76 -9.05
N ASN A 122 -6.02 10.89 -9.24
CA ASN A 122 -5.29 12.17 -9.26
C ASN A 122 -5.33 12.99 -7.95
N ASP A 123 -5.59 12.39 -6.79
CA ASP A 123 -5.55 13.10 -5.50
C ASP A 123 -4.13 13.31 -4.95
N GLY A 124 -3.10 12.86 -5.66
CA GLY A 124 -1.70 12.97 -5.28
C GLY A 124 -1.17 11.81 -4.46
N HIS A 125 -1.94 10.73 -4.27
CA HIS A 125 -1.41 9.48 -3.71
C HIS A 125 -0.29 8.89 -4.58
N TYR A 126 0.54 8.05 -3.96
CA TYR A 126 1.68 7.45 -4.62
C TYR A 126 1.25 6.31 -5.55
N VAL A 127 1.45 6.51 -6.85
CA VAL A 127 1.36 5.47 -7.89
C VAL A 127 2.78 5.19 -8.42
N PRO A 128 3.29 3.94 -8.35
CA PRO A 128 4.60 3.59 -8.88
C PRO A 128 4.77 3.96 -10.35
N THR A 129 5.87 4.66 -10.68
CA THR A 129 6.19 5.08 -12.05
C THR A 129 7.11 4.11 -12.79
N TYR A 130 7.69 3.13 -12.09
CA TYR A 130 8.52 2.09 -12.68
C TYR A 130 7.67 0.96 -13.29
N ASP A 131 8.25 0.18 -14.20
CA ASP A 131 7.56 -0.94 -14.85
C ASP A 131 7.09 -2.00 -13.85
N ALA A 132 5.94 -2.60 -14.10
CA ALA A 132 5.45 -3.72 -13.30
C ALA A 132 6.48 -4.86 -13.27
N SER A 133 6.66 -5.47 -12.10
CA SER A 133 7.63 -6.56 -11.96
C SER A 133 7.08 -7.86 -12.56
N LEU A 134 7.96 -8.84 -12.77
CA LEU A 134 7.55 -10.19 -13.20
C LEU A 134 6.67 -10.91 -12.19
N VAL A 135 6.55 -10.38 -10.96
CA VAL A 135 5.71 -10.91 -9.88
C VAL A 135 4.45 -10.10 -9.64
N THR A 136 4.18 -9.08 -10.46
CA THR A 136 2.88 -8.39 -10.44
C THR A 136 1.78 -9.37 -10.88
N PRO A 137 0.70 -9.55 -10.09
CA PRO A 137 -0.39 -10.45 -10.44
C PRO A 137 -1.05 -10.06 -11.77
N GLN A 138 -1.55 -11.06 -12.48
CA GLN A 138 -2.32 -10.79 -13.69
C GLN A 138 -3.63 -10.08 -13.36
N LEU A 139 -4.02 -9.10 -14.16
CA LEU A 139 -5.26 -8.32 -13.97
C LEU A 139 -6.55 -9.13 -14.21
N LYS A 140 -6.40 -10.39 -14.62
CA LYS A 140 -7.45 -11.33 -14.99
C LYS A 140 -7.30 -12.62 -14.16
N LEU A 141 -7.73 -13.75 -14.71
CA LEU A 141 -7.37 -15.07 -14.15
C LEU A 141 -5.85 -15.23 -14.18
N GLY A 142 -5.28 -15.56 -13.03
CA GLY A 142 -3.90 -15.99 -12.96
C GLY A 142 -3.70 -17.34 -13.63
N THR A 143 -2.45 -17.79 -13.72
CA THR A 143 -2.11 -19.03 -14.43
C THR A 143 -2.01 -20.24 -13.51
N GLY A 144 -2.33 -20.09 -12.23
CA GLY A 144 -2.50 -21.21 -11.31
C GLY A 144 -3.71 -22.08 -11.66
N ALA A 145 -3.77 -23.28 -11.10
CA ALA A 145 -4.78 -24.29 -11.39
C ALA A 145 -6.22 -23.83 -11.09
N ASN A 146 -6.38 -22.93 -10.11
CA ASN A 146 -7.64 -22.32 -9.71
C ASN A 146 -7.67 -20.81 -9.99
N GLY A 147 -6.76 -20.31 -10.84
CA GLY A 147 -6.64 -18.90 -11.19
C GLY A 147 -5.65 -18.11 -10.34
N GLU A 148 -4.84 -18.78 -9.51
CA GLU A 148 -3.82 -18.18 -8.64
C GLU A 148 -2.83 -17.31 -9.44
N GLY A 149 -2.31 -16.26 -8.80
CA GLY A 149 -1.41 -15.28 -9.40
C GLY A 149 -2.09 -14.28 -10.34
N GLY A 150 -3.39 -14.08 -10.13
CA GLY A 150 -4.15 -13.02 -10.77
C GLY A 150 -5.21 -12.47 -9.83
N CYS A 151 -5.63 -11.23 -10.07
CA CYS A 151 -6.63 -10.53 -9.27
C CYS A 151 -7.92 -11.35 -9.18
N ALA A 152 -8.29 -12.08 -10.24
CA ALA A 152 -9.50 -12.90 -10.24
C ALA A 152 -9.45 -14.09 -9.27
N PHE A 153 -8.30 -14.47 -8.71
CA PHE A 153 -8.21 -15.46 -7.63
C PHE A 153 -8.77 -14.91 -6.32
N CYS A 154 -8.37 -13.69 -5.96
CA CYS A 154 -8.88 -12.99 -4.77
C CYS A 154 -10.30 -12.45 -5.01
N HIS A 155 -10.62 -12.08 -6.25
CA HIS A 155 -11.93 -11.62 -6.71
C HIS A 155 -12.76 -12.77 -7.33
N ALA A 156 -12.48 -14.03 -6.97
CA ALA A 156 -13.19 -15.17 -7.55
C ALA A 156 -14.65 -15.18 -7.09
N ALA A 157 -15.57 -15.39 -8.03
CA ALA A 157 -16.99 -15.44 -7.70
C ALA A 157 -17.27 -16.62 -6.75
N GLY A 158 -18.02 -16.37 -5.68
CA GLY A 158 -18.24 -17.36 -4.64
C GLY A 158 -19.19 -16.86 -3.57
N THR A 159 -19.34 -17.66 -2.52
CA THR A 159 -20.15 -17.33 -1.36
C THR A 159 -19.22 -17.27 -0.18
N ASP A 160 -19.08 -16.11 0.48
CA ASP A 160 -18.39 -16.09 1.77
C ASP A 160 -19.20 -16.95 2.75
N THR A 161 -18.69 -18.13 3.07
CA THR A 161 -19.33 -19.04 4.02
C THR A 161 -18.90 -18.75 5.47
N SER A 162 -17.90 -17.89 5.69
CA SER A 162 -17.33 -17.64 7.02
C SER A 162 -18.21 -16.77 7.91
N THR A 163 -19.06 -15.92 7.32
CA THR A 163 -19.97 -15.01 8.03
C THR A 163 -21.37 -15.60 8.28
N GLY A 164 -21.62 -16.85 7.86
CA GLY A 164 -22.92 -17.51 8.03
C GLY A 164 -24.07 -16.92 7.19
N GLN A 165 -23.78 -15.89 6.39
CA GLN A 165 -24.69 -15.30 5.40
C GLN A 165 -24.04 -15.43 4.03
N PRO A 166 -24.74 -15.97 3.02
CA PRO A 166 -24.16 -16.15 1.70
C PRO A 166 -23.96 -14.81 0.99
N ILE A 167 -22.85 -14.12 1.27
CA ILE A 167 -22.47 -12.92 0.52
C ILE A 167 -21.91 -13.42 -0.82
N THR A 168 -22.64 -13.12 -1.90
CA THR A 168 -22.20 -13.41 -3.26
C THR A 168 -21.06 -12.46 -3.61
N VAL A 169 -19.86 -13.01 -3.71
CA VAL A 169 -18.69 -12.33 -4.28
C VAL A 169 -18.83 -12.38 -5.80
N TYR A 170 -18.73 -11.23 -6.47
CA TYR A 170 -18.80 -11.15 -7.93
C TYR A 170 -17.40 -11.06 -8.54
N THR A 171 -17.27 -11.48 -9.80
CA THR A 171 -15.99 -11.36 -10.54
C THR A 171 -15.56 -9.89 -10.63
N ASN A 172 -14.25 -9.63 -10.67
CA ASN A 172 -13.69 -8.29 -10.87
C ASN A 172 -14.36 -7.49 -12.02
N ALA A 173 -14.56 -8.12 -13.18
CA ALA A 173 -15.24 -7.49 -14.32
C ALA A 173 -16.70 -7.12 -14.03
N LYS A 174 -17.38 -7.84 -13.14
CA LYS A 174 -18.80 -7.62 -12.79
C LYS A 174 -18.98 -6.57 -11.69
N THR A 175 -17.96 -6.32 -10.87
CA THR A 175 -17.96 -5.21 -9.92
C THR A 175 -17.51 -3.89 -10.53
N HIS A 176 -16.65 -3.94 -11.55
CA HIS A 176 -16.07 -2.75 -12.17
C HIS A 176 -16.77 -2.33 -13.47
N HIS A 177 -17.43 -3.25 -14.19
CA HIS A 177 -18.34 -2.90 -15.27
C HIS A 177 -19.76 -2.69 -14.78
N SER A 178 -20.54 -1.92 -15.54
CA SER A 178 -21.89 -1.49 -15.17
C SER A 178 -21.95 -0.66 -13.88
N THR A 179 -20.85 -0.01 -13.50
CA THR A 179 -20.81 0.99 -12.44
C THR A 179 -21.49 2.30 -12.84
N GLY A 180 -22.13 2.41 -14.01
CA GLY A 180 -22.65 3.68 -14.54
C GLY A 180 -21.56 4.62 -15.09
N LEU A 181 -20.29 4.44 -14.74
CA LEU A 181 -19.15 5.21 -15.27
C LEU A 181 -18.99 5.13 -16.80
N VAL A 182 -19.51 4.05 -17.41
CA VAL A 182 -19.55 3.88 -18.87
C VAL A 182 -20.39 4.98 -19.54
N TYR A 183 -21.50 5.40 -18.95
CA TYR A 183 -22.36 6.45 -19.49
C TYR A 183 -21.72 7.84 -19.39
N LEU A 184 -20.70 7.96 -18.55
CA LEU A 184 -19.92 9.18 -18.33
C LEU A 184 -18.63 9.21 -19.15
N ASN A 185 -18.40 8.23 -20.04
CA ASN A 185 -17.17 8.09 -20.82
C ASN A 185 -15.91 8.00 -19.94
N LYS A 186 -16.03 7.46 -18.72
CA LYS A 186 -14.93 7.33 -17.76
C LYS A 186 -14.22 5.97 -17.80
N CYS A 187 -14.34 5.24 -18.91
CA CYS A 187 -13.61 3.99 -19.11
C CYS A 187 -12.08 4.18 -18.99
N TYR A 188 -11.56 5.39 -19.21
CA TYR A 188 -10.14 5.69 -19.11
C TYR A 188 -9.56 5.52 -17.69
N LEU A 189 -10.41 5.54 -16.66
CA LEU A 189 -9.97 5.31 -15.27
C LEU A 189 -9.40 3.91 -15.08
N CYS A 190 -9.97 2.92 -15.79
CA CYS A 190 -9.60 1.51 -15.69
C CYS A 190 -8.88 1.00 -16.95
N HIS A 191 -9.03 1.70 -18.06
CA HIS A 191 -8.48 1.31 -19.36
C HIS A 191 -7.56 2.39 -19.92
N ASP A 192 -6.35 2.01 -20.29
CA ASP A 192 -5.50 2.83 -21.15
C ASP A 192 -6.11 2.85 -22.56
N MET A 193 -6.88 3.90 -22.84
CA MET A 193 -7.60 4.07 -24.10
C MET A 193 -6.67 4.29 -25.30
N THR A 194 -5.37 4.47 -25.08
CA THR A 194 -4.37 4.61 -26.14
C THR A 194 -3.89 3.27 -26.68
N LEU A 195 -4.21 2.17 -25.99
CA LEU A 195 -3.76 0.82 -26.31
C LEU A 195 -4.83 -0.01 -27.05
N PRO A 196 -4.42 -1.03 -27.83
CA PRO A 196 -5.35 -2.00 -28.41
C PRO A 196 -6.08 -2.78 -27.32
N SER A 197 -7.30 -3.27 -27.60
CA SER A 197 -8.27 -3.81 -26.62
C SER A 197 -7.71 -4.84 -25.64
N GLU A 198 -6.79 -5.71 -26.06
CA GLU A 198 -6.20 -6.74 -25.20
C GLU A 198 -5.11 -6.22 -24.25
N SER A 199 -4.62 -5.00 -24.47
CA SER A 199 -3.56 -4.35 -23.68
C SER A 199 -4.04 -3.13 -22.91
N LYS A 200 -5.34 -2.81 -22.99
CA LYS A 200 -5.93 -1.64 -22.31
C LYS A 200 -5.88 -1.74 -20.78
N LEU A 201 -5.78 -2.94 -20.22
CA LEU A 201 -5.67 -3.14 -18.78
C LEU A 201 -4.20 -3.22 -18.38
N LYS A 202 -3.79 -2.31 -17.49
CA LYS A 202 -2.46 -2.26 -16.84
C LYS A 202 -2.66 -2.08 -15.34
N ILE A 203 -1.75 -2.64 -14.53
CA ILE A 203 -1.85 -2.53 -13.06
C ILE A 203 -1.86 -1.07 -12.59
N ARG A 204 -1.15 -0.19 -13.30
CA ARG A 204 -1.08 1.25 -12.99
C ARG A 204 -2.44 1.95 -13.06
N GLN A 205 -3.38 1.42 -13.85
CA GLN A 205 -4.72 1.98 -13.99
C GLN A 205 -5.57 1.58 -12.80
N CYS A 206 -5.37 0.37 -12.28
CA CYS A 206 -5.97 -0.07 -11.02
C CYS A 206 -5.43 0.75 -9.84
N GLU A 207 -4.13 1.09 -9.86
CA GLU A 207 -3.48 1.86 -8.81
C GLU A 207 -4.01 3.29 -8.65
N ASN A 208 -4.73 3.84 -9.64
CA ASN A 208 -5.40 5.14 -9.52
C ASN A 208 -6.49 5.19 -8.44
N CYS A 209 -7.09 4.04 -8.14
CA CYS A 209 -8.09 3.91 -7.08
C CYS A 209 -7.57 2.99 -5.98
N HIS A 210 -6.73 2.03 -6.34
CA HIS A 210 -6.15 1.09 -5.41
C HIS A 210 -4.66 1.41 -5.20
N GLY A 211 -4.31 2.46 -4.47
CA GLY A 211 -2.91 2.79 -4.23
C GLY A 211 -2.17 1.73 -3.41
N VAL A 212 -0.89 2.01 -3.11
CA VAL A 212 -0.07 1.12 -2.26
C VAL A 212 -0.76 0.83 -0.92
N LYS A 213 -1.47 1.82 -0.37
CA LYS A 213 -2.23 1.71 0.88
C LYS A 213 -3.55 0.94 0.76
N SER A 214 -3.89 0.37 -0.38
CA SER A 214 -5.04 -0.53 -0.51
C SER A 214 -4.71 -1.83 -1.24
N LEU A 215 -3.80 -1.81 -2.23
CA LEU A 215 -3.31 -3.04 -2.89
C LEU A 215 -2.26 -3.78 -2.07
N HIS A 216 -1.40 -3.05 -1.34
CA HIS A 216 -0.38 -3.63 -0.47
C HIS A 216 -0.74 -3.51 1.02
N ASN A 217 -1.93 -3.01 1.32
CA ASN A 217 -2.48 -2.85 2.67
C ASN A 217 -3.42 -4.00 3.05
N ILE A 218 -3.06 -5.16 2.56
CA ILE A 218 -3.56 -6.39 3.13
C ILE A 218 -2.63 -6.51 4.36
N GLN A 219 -3.04 -6.06 5.56
CA GLN A 219 -2.20 -6.07 6.78
C GLN A 219 -2.67 -7.03 7.90
N VAL A 220 -1.73 -7.61 8.63
CA VAL A 220 -1.87 -8.30 9.92
C VAL A 220 -1.73 -7.23 11.01
N ASP A 221 -2.59 -7.30 12.02
CA ASP A 221 -2.50 -6.46 13.22
C ASP A 221 -1.14 -6.65 13.90
N SER A 222 -0.29 -5.62 13.83
CA SER A 222 1.10 -5.66 14.30
C SER A 222 1.22 -5.49 15.82
N ASP A 223 0.19 -4.97 16.48
CA ASP A 223 0.25 -4.59 17.90
C ASP A 223 -0.93 -5.09 18.74
N ALA A 224 -1.78 -5.95 18.16
CA ALA A 224 -2.99 -6.52 18.75
C ALA A 224 -4.07 -5.47 19.11
N ASN A 225 -4.05 -4.29 18.49
CA ASN A 225 -5.01 -3.21 18.75
C ASN A 225 -6.22 -3.22 17.79
N GLY A 226 -6.22 -4.13 16.81
CA GLY A 226 -7.02 -4.04 15.59
C GLY A 226 -6.14 -3.76 14.39
N ILE A 227 -6.69 -3.89 13.18
CA ILE A 227 -5.95 -3.56 11.96
C ILE A 227 -6.09 -2.05 11.70
N ASP A 228 -5.00 -1.30 11.61
CA ASP A 228 -4.92 0.11 11.21
C ASP A 228 -4.32 0.27 9.79
N PRO A 229 -5.19 0.31 8.75
CA PRO A 229 -4.84 0.46 7.34
C PRO A 229 -3.71 1.47 7.03
N GLY A 230 -2.53 0.95 6.71
CA GLY A 230 -1.36 1.74 6.29
C GLY A 230 -0.60 2.40 7.45
N ALA A 231 -0.91 2.01 8.70
CA ALA A 231 -0.20 2.41 9.91
C ALA A 231 0.45 1.22 10.63
N GLU A 232 0.20 -0.02 10.19
CA GLU A 232 0.87 -1.21 10.73
C GLU A 232 2.39 -1.17 10.53
N ASP A 233 3.11 -1.82 11.44
CA ASP A 233 4.55 -1.95 11.36
C ASP A 233 5.00 -2.61 10.04
N SER A 234 6.20 -2.25 9.60
CA SER A 234 6.83 -2.90 8.44
C SER A 234 6.86 -4.42 8.64
N TYR A 235 6.62 -5.18 7.57
CA TYR A 235 6.50 -6.66 7.54
C TYR A 235 5.18 -7.27 8.01
N PHE A 236 4.21 -6.47 8.44
CA PHE A 236 2.88 -6.95 8.83
C PHE A 236 1.84 -6.79 7.71
N GLY A 237 2.24 -6.95 6.44
CA GLY A 237 1.31 -7.12 5.32
C GLY A 237 0.91 -8.61 5.15
N HIS A 238 -0.36 -8.97 5.27
CA HIS A 238 -1.02 -10.28 5.01
C HIS A 238 -0.10 -11.39 4.49
N ILE A 239 0.57 -12.03 5.43
CA ILE A 239 0.85 -13.46 5.34
C ILE A 239 -0.02 -14.10 6.44
N GLY A 240 -1.34 -13.93 6.32
CA GLY A 240 -2.31 -14.46 7.28
C GLY A 240 -2.72 -15.89 6.94
N ASN A 241 -2.81 -16.22 5.65
CA ASN A 241 -2.89 -17.59 5.17
C ASN A 241 -2.11 -17.78 3.86
N GLN A 242 -1.97 -19.03 3.46
CA GLN A 242 -1.21 -19.42 2.27
C GLN A 242 -1.86 -18.91 0.97
N ASP A 243 -3.17 -18.69 0.93
CA ASP A 243 -3.91 -18.24 -0.26
C ASP A 243 -3.65 -16.77 -0.61
N ASP A 244 -3.34 -15.93 0.38
CA ASP A 244 -2.88 -14.55 0.15
C ASP A 244 -1.57 -14.55 -0.68
N CYS A 245 -0.66 -15.47 -0.34
CA CYS A 245 0.57 -15.70 -1.09
C CYS A 245 0.26 -16.20 -2.50
N TRP A 246 -0.66 -17.16 -2.65
CA TRP A 246 -1.04 -17.70 -3.97
C TRP A 246 -1.79 -16.67 -4.83
N GLY A 247 -2.53 -15.73 -4.25
CA GLY A 247 -3.23 -14.68 -4.99
C GLY A 247 -2.29 -13.81 -5.82
N CYS A 248 -1.11 -13.49 -5.27
CA CYS A 248 -0.09 -12.72 -5.96
C CYS A 248 1.00 -13.60 -6.62
N HIS A 249 1.42 -14.68 -5.96
CA HIS A 249 2.59 -15.50 -6.34
C HIS A 249 2.23 -16.91 -6.85
N GLY A 250 0.95 -17.25 -6.98
CA GLY A 250 0.55 -18.60 -7.34
C GLY A 250 0.46 -18.90 -8.84
N PHE A 251 0.92 -17.99 -9.69
CA PHE A 251 1.00 -18.23 -11.11
C PHE A 251 2.22 -19.10 -11.46
N THR A 252 2.12 -19.83 -12.57
CA THR A 252 3.15 -20.77 -13.04
C THR A 252 4.54 -20.13 -13.09
N ALA A 253 4.66 -18.87 -13.53
CA ALA A 253 5.95 -18.18 -13.62
C ALA A 253 6.53 -17.68 -12.27
N ALA A 254 5.75 -17.64 -11.18
CA ALA A 254 6.27 -17.45 -9.83
C ALA A 254 6.72 -18.77 -9.18
N ALA A 255 6.17 -19.90 -9.62
CA ALA A 255 6.64 -21.25 -9.26
C ALA A 255 7.81 -21.73 -10.14
N VAL A 256 8.08 -21.07 -11.27
CA VAL A 256 9.20 -21.41 -12.15
C VAL A 256 10.39 -20.51 -11.79
N PRO A 257 11.63 -21.02 -11.68
CA PRO A 257 12.83 -20.21 -11.44
C PRO A 257 13.23 -19.34 -12.66
N LEU A 258 12.27 -18.89 -13.47
CA LEU A 258 12.48 -18.00 -14.62
C LEU A 258 12.42 -16.52 -14.22
N SER A 259 12.09 -16.20 -12.97
CA SER A 259 12.39 -14.89 -12.39
C SER A 259 13.92 -14.75 -12.41
N GLY A 260 14.43 -13.76 -13.15
CA GLY A 260 15.87 -13.56 -13.32
C GLY A 260 16.62 -13.26 -12.01
N PRO A 261 17.62 -12.37 -12.03
CA PRO A 261 18.29 -11.98 -10.79
C PRO A 261 17.28 -11.34 -9.81
N VAL A 262 17.05 -11.95 -8.65
CA VAL A 262 16.27 -11.32 -7.56
C VAL A 262 17.07 -10.13 -7.04
N VAL A 263 16.47 -8.96 -6.85
CA VAL A 263 17.21 -7.80 -6.31
C VAL A 263 17.68 -8.13 -4.88
N PRO A 264 18.98 -8.08 -4.57
CA PRO A 264 19.46 -8.32 -3.21
C PRO A 264 19.08 -7.15 -2.29
N ASP A 265 19.07 -7.38 -0.97
CA ASP A 265 18.85 -6.34 0.03
C ASP A 265 19.85 -6.50 1.18
N VAL A 266 20.43 -5.39 1.63
CA VAL A 266 21.45 -5.34 2.69
C VAL A 266 20.82 -4.80 3.96
N ASN A 267 20.78 -5.63 4.99
CA ASN A 267 20.21 -5.32 6.30
C ASN A 267 21.25 -4.77 7.28
N GLY A 268 22.51 -5.15 7.13
CA GLY A 268 23.55 -4.67 8.03
C GLY A 268 24.94 -5.18 7.74
N LEU A 269 25.89 -4.65 8.50
CA LEU A 269 27.31 -4.99 8.44
C LEU A 269 27.79 -5.41 9.83
N SER A 270 28.70 -6.38 9.90
CA SER A 270 29.39 -6.72 11.15
C SER A 270 30.25 -5.57 11.69
N ALA A 271 30.67 -4.65 10.81
CA ALA A 271 31.33 -3.40 11.16
C ALA A 271 30.96 -2.31 10.15
N TYR A 272 30.58 -1.12 10.65
CA TYR A 272 30.29 0.07 9.84
C TYR A 272 31.49 1.00 9.70
N THR A 273 32.54 0.76 10.49
CA THR A 273 33.79 1.50 10.47
C THR A 273 34.94 0.49 10.42
N VAL A 274 35.88 0.69 9.49
CA VAL A 274 37.07 -0.15 9.36
C VAL A 274 38.34 0.71 9.28
N THR A 275 39.47 0.16 9.71
CA THR A 275 40.74 0.87 9.76
C THR A 275 41.44 0.84 8.40
N THR A 276 41.79 2.00 7.86
CA THR A 276 42.56 2.14 6.62
C THR A 276 43.94 1.49 6.74
N GLY A 277 44.45 0.94 5.63
CA GLY A 277 45.75 0.28 5.61
C GLY A 277 45.79 -1.10 6.27
N VAL A 278 44.64 -1.65 6.67
CA VAL A 278 44.51 -3.01 7.22
C VAL A 278 43.42 -3.77 6.47
N ASP A 279 43.72 -4.99 6.01
CA ASP A 279 42.71 -5.88 5.45
C ASP A 279 41.70 -6.22 6.55
N THR A 280 40.44 -5.84 6.35
CA THR A 280 39.40 -6.03 7.36
C THR A 280 38.31 -6.92 6.79
N ALA A 281 38.15 -8.12 7.36
CA ALA A 281 37.02 -8.98 7.04
C ALA A 281 35.75 -8.42 7.68
N ILE A 282 34.70 -8.27 6.88
CA ILE A 282 33.36 -7.92 7.34
C ILE A 282 32.35 -8.92 6.80
N THR A 283 31.29 -9.13 7.55
CA THR A 283 30.12 -9.89 7.11
C THR A 283 29.01 -8.92 6.76
N VAL A 284 28.49 -9.01 5.55
CA VAL A 284 27.30 -8.31 5.07
C VAL A 284 26.10 -9.23 5.28
N THR A 285 25.11 -8.79 6.06
CA THR A 285 23.87 -9.54 6.29
C THR A 285 22.73 -8.94 5.48
N GLY A 286 21.83 -9.79 4.99
CA GLY A 286 20.77 -9.37 4.10
C GLY A 286 19.93 -10.53 3.60
N ILE A 287 19.33 -10.37 2.42
CA ILE A 287 18.55 -11.41 1.75
C ILE A 287 18.84 -11.43 0.24
N ALA A 288 18.54 -12.58 -0.37
CA ALA A 288 18.66 -12.82 -1.80
C ALA A 288 20.06 -12.56 -2.38
N PHE A 289 21.14 -12.76 -1.62
CA PHE A 289 22.50 -12.63 -2.15
C PHE A 289 22.84 -13.72 -3.16
N THR A 290 22.16 -14.86 -3.09
CA THR A 290 22.17 -15.89 -4.15
C THR A 290 20.75 -16.24 -4.57
N ASN A 291 20.56 -16.67 -5.81
CA ASN A 291 19.33 -17.34 -6.25
C ASN A 291 19.60 -18.23 -7.46
N SER A 292 18.80 -19.28 -7.64
CA SER A 292 18.87 -20.11 -8.85
C SER A 292 17.90 -19.59 -9.90
N VAL A 293 18.37 -19.50 -11.14
CA VAL A 293 17.54 -19.18 -12.32
C VAL A 293 17.57 -20.36 -13.29
N GLN A 294 16.43 -20.71 -13.89
CA GLN A 294 16.37 -21.69 -14.97
C GLN A 294 16.76 -21.03 -16.29
N THR A 295 17.66 -21.66 -17.02
CA THR A 295 18.02 -21.28 -18.39
C THR A 295 17.67 -22.43 -19.34
N PRO A 296 17.66 -22.20 -20.67
CA PRO A 296 17.51 -23.29 -21.63
C PRO A 296 18.53 -24.43 -21.47
N ASN A 297 19.66 -24.17 -20.81
CA ASN A 297 20.74 -25.12 -20.55
C ASN A 297 20.73 -25.70 -19.12
N GLY A 298 19.66 -25.44 -18.34
CA GLY A 298 19.50 -25.88 -16.95
C GLY A 298 19.61 -24.74 -15.92
N ALA A 299 19.55 -25.13 -14.64
CA ALA A 299 19.62 -24.20 -13.52
C ALA A 299 21.01 -23.58 -13.39
N VAL A 300 21.07 -22.26 -13.23
CA VAL A 300 22.29 -21.50 -12.96
C VAL A 300 22.12 -20.78 -11.63
N VAL A 301 23.11 -20.87 -10.75
CA VAL A 301 23.15 -20.10 -9.51
C VAL A 301 23.75 -18.72 -9.81
N LEU A 302 22.99 -17.67 -9.51
CA LEU A 302 23.46 -16.30 -9.53
C LEU A 302 23.94 -15.90 -8.14
N THR A 303 25.07 -15.22 -8.06
CA THR A 303 25.71 -14.79 -6.82
C THR A 303 25.99 -13.29 -6.86
N SER A 304 25.78 -12.62 -5.73
CA SER A 304 26.08 -11.20 -5.59
C SER A 304 27.58 -10.95 -5.37
N VAL A 305 28.02 -9.75 -5.72
CA VAL A 305 29.29 -9.14 -5.28
C VAL A 305 28.98 -7.90 -4.45
N VAL A 306 29.95 -7.41 -3.70
CA VAL A 306 29.82 -6.12 -3.00
C VAL A 306 30.46 -5.02 -3.85
N VAL A 307 29.78 -3.89 -4.00
CA VAL A 307 30.31 -2.69 -4.64
C VAL A 307 30.36 -1.56 -3.62
N LEU A 308 31.53 -0.95 -3.49
CA LEU A 308 31.76 0.24 -2.68
C LEU A 308 31.88 1.46 -3.58
N THR A 309 30.97 2.41 -3.44
CA THR A 309 31.00 3.67 -4.21
C THR A 309 31.47 4.80 -3.32
N GLY A 310 32.65 5.35 -3.63
CA GLY A 310 33.19 6.51 -2.91
C GLY A 310 32.45 7.81 -3.26
N ALA A 311 32.66 8.87 -2.47
CA ALA A 311 32.04 10.19 -2.70
C ALA A 311 32.37 10.82 -4.07
N ASN A 312 33.45 10.38 -4.72
CA ASN A 312 33.84 10.79 -6.07
C ASN A 312 33.16 9.96 -7.18
N GLY A 313 32.27 9.03 -6.83
CA GLY A 313 31.60 8.12 -7.74
C GLY A 313 32.47 6.96 -8.25
N ILE A 314 33.70 6.80 -7.75
CA ILE A 314 34.54 5.66 -8.10
C ILE A 314 34.03 4.42 -7.37
N GLU A 315 33.81 3.36 -8.13
CA GLU A 315 33.37 2.06 -7.63
C GLU A 315 34.54 1.09 -7.44
N THR A 316 34.50 0.35 -6.33
CA THR A 316 35.37 -0.80 -6.08
C THR A 316 34.52 -2.04 -5.86
N THR A 317 34.71 -3.07 -6.70
CA THR A 317 34.03 -4.36 -6.55
C THR A 317 34.85 -5.32 -5.67
N LEU A 318 34.20 -5.92 -4.68
CA LEU A 318 34.73 -6.93 -3.78
C LEU A 318 34.03 -8.27 -4.01
N ILE A 319 34.82 -9.32 -4.22
CA ILE A 319 34.31 -10.69 -4.38
C ILE A 319 34.21 -11.33 -2.98
N PRO A 320 33.04 -11.85 -2.59
CA PRO A 320 32.89 -12.56 -1.33
C PRO A 320 33.75 -13.82 -1.27
N SER A 321 34.44 -14.03 -0.14
CA SER A 321 35.17 -15.27 0.15
C SER A 321 34.22 -16.42 0.53
N ALA A 322 33.07 -16.08 1.09
CA ALA A 322 31.95 -16.98 1.34
C ALA A 322 30.62 -16.25 1.08
N ILE A 323 29.62 -16.97 0.57
CA ILE A 323 28.30 -16.41 0.27
C ILE A 323 27.21 -17.46 0.51
N THR A 324 26.15 -17.04 1.20
CA THR A 324 24.88 -17.75 1.33
C THR A 324 23.75 -16.87 0.79
N GLU A 325 22.50 -17.31 0.90
CA GLU A 325 21.35 -16.47 0.52
C GLU A 325 21.24 -15.19 1.38
N SER A 326 21.73 -15.21 2.62
CA SER A 326 21.54 -14.14 3.61
C SER A 326 22.82 -13.53 4.18
N SER A 327 24.00 -14.01 3.74
CA SER A 327 25.29 -13.54 4.23
C SER A 327 26.35 -13.51 3.13
N MET A 328 27.21 -12.49 3.15
CA MET A 328 28.44 -12.42 2.35
C MET A 328 29.62 -12.04 3.24
N ASP A 329 30.69 -12.84 3.22
CA ASP A 329 31.95 -12.47 3.86
C ASP A 329 32.86 -11.79 2.82
N VAL A 330 33.22 -10.53 3.04
CA VAL A 330 34.08 -9.75 2.15
C VAL A 330 35.26 -9.17 2.92
N THR A 331 36.36 -8.95 2.22
CA THR A 331 37.53 -8.26 2.79
C THR A 331 37.63 -6.86 2.20
N ILE A 332 37.60 -5.86 3.08
CA ILE A 332 37.95 -4.49 2.71
C ILE A 332 39.47 -4.42 2.58
N PRO A 333 40.02 -4.15 1.38
CA PRO A 333 41.45 -4.24 1.18
C PRO A 333 42.20 -3.06 1.80
N THR A 334 43.42 -3.31 2.27
CA THR A 334 44.38 -2.31 2.79
C THR A 334 44.54 -1.07 1.89
N THR A 335 44.36 -1.23 0.57
CA THR A 335 44.55 -0.19 -0.44
C THR A 335 43.39 0.81 -0.53
N MET A 336 42.28 0.57 0.18
CA MET A 336 41.16 1.49 0.18
C MET A 336 41.51 2.80 0.87
N ALA A 337 41.26 3.90 0.15
CA ALA A 337 41.44 5.24 0.68
C ALA A 337 40.45 5.54 1.81
N GLN A 338 40.83 6.43 2.71
CA GLN A 338 39.94 6.90 3.77
C GLN A 338 38.73 7.63 3.18
N GLY A 339 37.56 7.42 3.77
CA GLY A 339 36.32 8.07 3.36
C GLY A 339 35.07 7.25 3.64
N ASN A 340 33.92 7.80 3.23
CA ASN A 340 32.63 7.13 3.26
C ASN A 340 32.35 6.48 1.92
N TYR A 341 31.79 5.28 1.98
CA TYR A 341 31.43 4.47 0.84
C TYR A 341 29.99 4.01 0.97
N ALA A 342 29.22 4.20 -0.10
CA ALA A 342 27.94 3.52 -0.25
C ALA A 342 28.24 2.05 -0.62
N LEU A 343 27.99 1.14 0.32
CA LEU A 343 28.11 -0.30 0.12
C LEU A 343 26.77 -0.85 -0.37
N SER A 344 26.80 -1.51 -1.53
CA SER A 344 25.65 -2.22 -2.10
C SER A 344 26.03 -3.64 -2.51
N ALA A 345 25.07 -4.56 -2.46
CA ALA A 345 25.15 -5.86 -3.10
C ALA A 345 24.69 -5.73 -4.56
N VAL A 346 25.46 -6.29 -5.49
CA VAL A 346 25.16 -6.26 -6.92
C VAL A 346 25.11 -7.68 -7.46
N LYS A 347 24.03 -8.04 -8.16
CA LYS A 347 23.85 -9.35 -8.77
C LYS A 347 23.44 -9.19 -10.22
N VAL A 348 24.37 -9.47 -11.13
CA VAL A 348 24.20 -9.23 -12.57
C VAL A 348 23.91 -7.73 -12.83
N ASN A 349 22.66 -7.36 -13.10
CA ASN A 349 22.21 -6.00 -13.40
C ASN A 349 21.29 -5.42 -12.32
N THR A 350 21.15 -6.09 -11.17
CA THR A 350 20.37 -5.60 -10.03
C THR A 350 21.29 -5.11 -8.92
N VAL A 351 20.89 -4.02 -8.27
CA VAL A 351 21.63 -3.35 -7.20
C VAL A 351 20.71 -3.23 -6.00
N SER A 352 21.20 -3.57 -4.80
CA SER A 352 20.46 -3.43 -3.56
C SER A 352 20.28 -1.97 -3.13
N ASN A 353 19.57 -1.76 -2.02
CA ASN A 353 19.77 -0.58 -1.18
C ASN A 353 21.27 -0.37 -0.82
N SER A 354 21.63 0.84 -0.37
CA SER A 354 23.00 1.16 0.04
C SER A 354 23.12 1.36 1.54
N VAL A 355 24.19 0.84 2.14
CA VAL A 355 24.57 1.07 3.53
C VAL A 355 25.89 1.82 3.60
N ASN A 356 26.04 2.79 4.51
CA ASN A 356 27.28 3.56 4.62
C ASN A 356 28.36 2.75 5.36
N LEU A 357 29.51 2.54 4.71
CA LEU A 357 30.73 1.99 5.30
C LEU A 357 31.80 3.09 5.36
N SER A 358 32.39 3.29 6.54
CA SER A 358 33.44 4.29 6.74
C SER A 358 34.81 3.64 6.85
N ILE A 359 35.78 4.12 6.08
CA ILE A 359 37.19 3.70 6.16
C ILE A 359 37.97 4.84 6.80
N MET A 360 38.53 4.60 7.98
CA MET A 360 39.12 5.65 8.83
C MET A 360 40.56 5.31 9.25
N PRO A 361 41.43 6.30 9.50
CA PRO A 361 42.70 6.04 10.15
C PRO A 361 42.49 5.49 11.57
N ASP A 362 43.47 4.72 12.04
CA ASP A 362 43.54 4.31 13.44
C ASP A 362 43.51 5.55 14.36
N VAL A 363 42.62 5.52 15.36
CA VAL A 363 42.48 6.61 16.33
C VAL A 363 43.62 6.50 17.33
N LYS A 364 44.52 7.48 17.29
CA LYS A 364 45.63 7.58 18.23
C LYS A 364 45.56 8.88 18.97
N ILE A 365 45.22 8.83 20.25
CA ILE A 365 45.34 9.98 21.16
C ILE A 365 46.81 10.08 21.56
N THR A 366 47.48 11.15 21.15
CA THR A 366 48.87 11.40 21.54
C THR A 366 48.97 12.26 22.79
N TYR A 367 47.98 13.14 23.00
CA TYR A 367 47.97 14.08 24.11
C TYR A 367 46.54 14.52 24.42
N ALA A 368 46.22 14.70 25.69
CA ALA A 368 44.99 15.35 26.13
C ALA A 368 45.35 16.42 27.16
N SER A 369 44.80 17.62 27.01
CA SER A 369 44.92 18.70 27.97
C SER A 369 43.56 19.25 28.35
N CYS A 370 43.46 19.79 29.56
CA CYS A 370 42.33 20.59 29.98
C CYS A 370 42.82 21.95 30.45
N LEU A 371 42.30 23.01 29.86
CA LEU A 371 42.62 24.40 30.23
C LEU A 371 41.33 25.21 30.20
N ASN A 372 41.00 25.86 31.32
CA ASN A 372 39.78 26.67 31.48
C ASN A 372 38.49 25.93 31.10
N GLY A 373 38.35 24.66 31.52
CA GLY A 373 37.19 23.83 31.23
C GLY A 373 37.10 23.31 29.79
N ILE A 374 38.08 23.61 28.93
CA ILE A 374 38.13 23.08 27.55
C ILE A 374 39.07 21.87 27.51
N VAL A 375 38.52 20.69 27.21
CA VAL A 375 39.32 19.50 26.87
C VAL A 375 39.79 19.63 25.42
N SER A 376 41.10 19.62 25.23
CA SER A 376 41.73 19.49 23.90
C SER A 376 42.38 18.13 23.78
N ILE A 377 41.96 17.35 22.79
CA ILE A 377 42.51 16.04 22.48
C ILE A 377 43.31 16.17 21.18
N THR A 378 44.60 15.88 21.27
CA THR A 378 45.52 15.89 20.13
C THR A 378 45.91 14.46 19.79
N GLY A 379 46.02 14.18 18.50
CA GLY A 379 46.15 12.83 18.00
C GLY A 379 45.79 12.74 16.52
N SER A 380 45.63 11.51 16.03
CA SER A 380 45.20 11.19 14.67
C SER A 380 43.95 10.31 14.68
N GLY A 381 43.29 10.17 13.53
CA GLY A 381 42.11 9.30 13.40
C GLY A 381 40.79 9.93 13.85
N PHE A 382 40.80 11.15 14.40
CA PHE A 382 39.59 11.89 14.70
C PHE A 382 38.90 12.29 13.39
N SER A 383 37.98 11.44 12.96
CA SER A 383 37.25 11.56 11.72
C SER A 383 35.94 12.29 11.94
N GLN A 384 35.62 13.18 11.01
CA GLN A 384 34.37 13.93 10.90
C GLN A 384 33.36 13.22 9.98
N TYR A 385 33.64 11.97 9.59
CA TYR A 385 32.94 11.32 8.49
C TYR A 385 31.66 10.56 8.88
N VAL A 386 31.07 10.74 10.07
CA VAL A 386 29.72 10.21 10.29
C VAL A 386 28.87 11.08 11.22
N ASN A 387 27.72 11.52 10.70
CA ASN A 387 26.58 12.06 11.46
C ASN A 387 25.73 10.93 12.12
N ALA A 388 26.28 9.72 12.29
CA ALA A 388 25.56 8.60 12.87
C ALA A 388 25.97 8.40 14.34
N THR A 389 24.98 8.42 15.23
CA THR A 389 25.11 7.97 16.63
C THR A 389 25.75 6.56 16.64
N GLY A 390 26.90 6.40 17.29
CA GLY A 390 27.62 5.11 17.36
C GLY A 390 28.76 4.91 16.37
N SER A 391 29.16 5.95 15.61
CA SER A 391 30.28 5.95 14.65
C SER A 391 31.68 5.60 15.20
N GLY A 392 31.83 5.45 16.52
CA GLY A 392 33.13 5.30 17.17
C GLY A 392 34.01 6.55 17.12
N THR A 393 33.50 7.70 16.65
CA THR A 393 34.24 8.97 16.64
C THR A 393 34.05 9.79 17.92
N SER A 394 33.20 9.34 18.84
CA SER A 394 33.00 9.98 20.14
C SER A 394 34.11 9.58 21.11
N VAL A 395 34.89 10.54 21.58
CA VAL A 395 35.72 10.34 22.77
C VAL A 395 34.84 10.48 24.01
N SER A 396 34.67 9.39 24.77
CA SER A 396 33.98 9.40 26.05
C SER A 396 35.00 9.56 27.18
N LEU A 397 34.79 10.53 28.06
CA LEU A 397 35.52 10.72 29.31
C LEU A 397 34.58 10.30 30.46
N PRO A 398 34.63 9.03 30.90
CA PRO A 398 33.63 8.49 31.83
C PRO A 398 33.57 9.18 33.19
N ASP A 399 34.59 9.97 33.58
CA ASP A 399 34.71 10.61 34.89
C ASP A 399 35.01 12.12 34.83
N ALA A 400 34.40 12.87 33.91
CA ALA A 400 34.54 14.33 33.87
C ALA A 400 33.76 15.02 35.03
N MET A 401 34.28 14.94 36.25
CA MET A 401 33.83 15.78 37.36
C MET A 401 34.33 17.21 37.17
N ALA A 402 33.46 18.06 36.60
CA ALA A 402 33.35 19.51 36.67
C ALA A 402 34.58 20.45 36.48
N ASP A 403 35.83 20.00 36.43
CA ASP A 403 36.97 20.78 35.96
C ASP A 403 38.15 19.83 35.75
N CYS A 404 38.47 19.50 34.50
CA CYS A 404 39.34 18.36 34.21
C CYS A 404 40.77 18.51 34.76
N THR A 405 41.10 17.67 35.74
CA THR A 405 42.46 17.36 36.21
C THR A 405 42.93 16.06 35.58
N VAL A 406 44.01 16.15 34.79
CA VAL A 406 44.86 15.02 34.43
C VAL A 406 46.02 15.01 35.44
N LEU A 407 45.99 14.13 36.43
CA LEU A 407 47.15 13.88 37.28
C LEU A 407 48.01 12.78 36.65
N THR A 408 49.30 13.11 36.57
CA THR A 408 50.43 12.41 35.92
C THR A 408 50.54 10.93 36.21
#